data_AF-A0A4R4ZUX2-F1
#
_entry.id   AF-A0A4R4ZUX2-F1
#
_cell.length_a   1.000
_cell.length_b   1.000
_cell.length_c   1.000
_cell.angle_alpha   90.00
_cell.angle_beta   90.00
_cell.angle_gamma   90.00
#
_symmetry.space_group_name_H-M   'P 1'
#
loop_
_entity.id
_entity.type
_entity.pdbx_description
1 polymer ?
#
loop_
_entity_poly.entity_id
_entity_poly.type
_entity_poly.pdbx_seq_one_letter_code
_entity_poly.pdbx_strand_id
1 'polypeptide(L)'
;MNRSIKLAGLVASVSVAAVVAGALVAAQQTPTLAAASGGNANPISSTTTKPSTTPSKPSGTPSSTPGSTVKLTLDLTKLKQGAAPKASYMDGRTVHFGATKFTLPATDGPVWDIARAGTKDALVLSSPGDTGKGSLTTWTAGKRGETVKDVSTVRSSADRSTSAYAIQPTSADGTELAKYTLVWRENGSGEKYELKLTGEHGPIVHAVQGSEIYFSALNKSGKQNLYKWIAGDDAPKAVNSAPSPSAVSSNLQLAASIVSTSNDGSCTALVDLANGQKRWGTCDYGVDEILGGSTFALGGPAYRDGYSDGLFAALDLKNGRPIREWGGGSKVAIISTTMEDATHILVLAEQGGKTAIARCTPKDGTCELATPVKAGAEDSRPYYLGA
;
A
#
# COMPACT_ATOMS: atom_id res chain seq x y z
N MET A 1 -32.50 64.82 17.58
CA MET A 1 -31.92 65.04 16.22
C MET A 1 -30.45 64.66 16.33
N ASN A 2 -29.82 63.66 15.74
CA ASN A 2 -29.99 62.66 14.65
C ASN A 2 -28.95 61.56 14.99
N ARG A 3 -28.95 60.29 14.58
CA ARG A 3 -29.85 59.35 13.90
C ARG A 3 -29.23 57.97 14.25
N SER A 4 -30.07 56.99 14.52
CA SER A 4 -29.70 55.57 14.58
C SER A 4 -29.19 55.08 13.21
N ILE A 5 -28.13 54.28 13.19
CA ILE A 5 -27.76 53.46 12.02
C ILE A 5 -27.76 52.01 12.46
N LYS A 6 -28.68 51.24 11.87
CA LYS A 6 -28.69 49.79 11.82
C LYS A 6 -27.57 49.35 10.88
N LEU A 7 -26.69 48.45 11.30
CA LEU A 7 -25.84 47.71 10.37
C LEU A 7 -26.59 46.44 9.95
N ALA A 8 -27.03 46.45 8.70
CA ALA A 8 -27.53 45.30 7.97
C ALA A 8 -26.36 44.39 7.57
N GLY A 9 -26.66 43.10 7.49
CA GLY A 9 -25.71 42.05 7.15
C GLY A 9 -25.09 42.23 5.77
N LEU A 10 -23.82 41.83 5.71
CA LEU A 10 -23.15 41.49 4.47
C LEU A 10 -22.65 40.05 4.64
N VAL A 11 -23.39 39.13 4.04
CA VAL A 11 -22.96 37.74 3.81
C VAL A 11 -21.88 37.83 2.73
N ALA A 12 -20.62 37.81 3.14
CA ALA A 12 -19.52 37.53 2.24
C ALA A 12 -19.32 36.01 2.22
N SER A 13 -19.71 35.41 1.10
CA SER A 13 -19.43 34.04 0.72
C SER A 13 -17.94 33.73 0.90
N VAL A 14 -17.60 32.90 1.88
CA VAL A 14 -16.26 32.31 2.01
C VAL A 14 -16.23 31.10 1.09
N SER A 15 -15.29 31.16 0.14
CA SER A 15 -15.03 30.18 -0.89
C SER A 15 -14.83 28.76 -0.33
N VAL A 16 -15.50 27.80 -0.96
CA VAL A 16 -15.20 26.37 -0.81
C VAL A 16 -13.81 26.11 -1.42
N ALA A 17 -12.82 25.91 -0.56
CA ALA A 17 -11.52 25.34 -0.92
C ALA A 17 -11.05 24.44 0.22
N ALA A 18 -11.73 23.31 0.39
CA ALA A 18 -11.37 22.27 1.35
C ALA A 18 -11.72 20.89 0.77
N VAL A 19 -11.12 20.53 -0.38
CA VAL A 19 -11.14 19.16 -0.91
C VAL A 19 -9.79 18.90 -1.62
N VAL A 20 -8.70 18.79 -0.87
CA VAL A 20 -7.40 18.30 -1.41
C VAL A 20 -6.64 17.42 -0.40
N ALA A 21 -6.84 17.58 0.91
CA ALA A 21 -6.03 16.86 1.90
C ALA A 21 -6.33 15.34 2.01
N GLY A 22 -7.53 14.88 1.66
CA GLY A 22 -7.90 13.46 1.73
C GLY A 22 -7.41 12.61 0.56
N ALA A 23 -7.23 13.21 -0.62
CA ALA A 23 -6.80 12.48 -1.82
C ALA A 23 -5.29 12.15 -1.81
N LEU A 24 -4.48 12.93 -1.09
CA LEU A 24 -3.03 12.73 -1.01
C LEU A 24 -2.61 11.45 -0.27
N VAL A 25 -3.42 10.97 0.68
CA VAL A 25 -3.09 9.76 1.47
C VAL A 25 -3.46 8.48 0.71
N ALA A 26 -4.59 8.49 -0.02
CA ALA A 26 -4.94 7.39 -0.93
C ALA A 26 -4.02 7.36 -2.18
N ALA A 27 -3.61 8.55 -2.67
CA ALA A 27 -2.63 8.70 -3.75
C ALA A 27 -1.18 8.42 -3.34
N GLN A 28 -0.89 8.10 -2.06
CA GLN A 28 0.42 7.62 -1.64
C GLN A 28 0.50 6.08 -1.55
N GLN A 29 -0.64 5.38 -1.59
CA GLN A 29 -0.68 3.93 -1.77
C GLN A 29 -0.91 3.50 -3.23
N THR A 30 -1.36 4.43 -4.08
CA THR A 30 -1.26 4.29 -5.53
C THR A 30 -0.02 5.05 -5.99
N PRO A 31 0.92 4.46 -6.75
CA PRO A 31 1.97 5.25 -7.36
C PRO A 31 1.33 6.42 -8.12
N THR A 32 1.76 7.64 -7.78
CA THR A 32 1.27 8.87 -8.40
C THR A 32 1.31 8.68 -9.91
N LEU A 33 0.13 8.65 -10.54
CA LEU A 33 -0.02 8.61 -12.00
C LEU A 33 0.44 9.95 -12.56
N ALA A 34 1.76 10.18 -12.57
CA ALA A 34 2.34 11.22 -13.40
C ALA A 34 2.00 10.84 -14.85
N ALA A 35 1.24 11.71 -15.54
CA ALA A 35 0.86 11.53 -16.93
C ALA A 35 2.12 11.28 -17.77
N ALA A 36 2.39 10.01 -18.09
CA ALA A 36 3.51 9.60 -18.92
C ALA A 36 3.17 9.92 -20.38
N SER A 37 3.30 11.19 -20.76
CA SER A 37 3.28 11.60 -22.15
C SER A 37 4.60 11.19 -22.82
N GLY A 38 4.54 10.21 -23.74
CA GLY A 38 5.45 10.15 -24.88
C GLY A 38 6.78 9.39 -24.74
N GLY A 39 6.89 8.37 -23.88
CA GLY A 39 8.05 7.47 -23.87
C GLY A 39 7.84 6.23 -24.73
N ASN A 40 8.45 6.16 -25.92
CA ASN A 40 8.51 4.93 -26.73
C ASN A 40 9.21 3.81 -25.95
N ALA A 41 8.44 2.94 -25.29
CA ALA A 41 8.96 1.68 -24.77
C ALA A 41 9.27 0.77 -25.96
N ASN A 42 10.55 0.44 -26.15
CA ASN A 42 10.95 -0.57 -27.13
C ASN A 42 10.36 -1.93 -26.72
N PRO A 43 9.64 -2.63 -27.63
CA PRO A 43 9.14 -3.96 -27.35
C PRO A 43 10.31 -4.93 -27.12
N ILE A 44 10.25 -5.67 -26.02
CA ILE A 44 11.16 -6.80 -25.76
C ILE A 44 10.95 -7.81 -26.89
N SER A 45 11.99 -8.05 -27.70
CA SER A 45 11.96 -9.00 -28.81
C SER A 45 11.60 -10.40 -28.32
N SER A 46 10.47 -10.90 -28.77
CA SER A 46 10.10 -12.31 -28.70
C SER A 46 10.87 -13.07 -29.79
N THR A 47 11.82 -13.92 -29.38
CA THR A 47 12.51 -14.85 -30.28
C THR A 47 11.59 -16.01 -30.63
N THR A 48 11.02 -15.98 -31.85
CA THR A 48 10.19 -17.05 -32.40
C THR A 48 11.08 -18.20 -32.88
N THR A 49 11.28 -19.22 -32.05
CA THR A 49 11.89 -20.50 -32.49
C THR A 49 10.83 -21.38 -33.14
N LYS A 50 11.04 -21.72 -34.41
CA LYS A 50 10.24 -22.67 -35.21
C LYS A 50 10.56 -24.12 -34.81
N PRO A 51 9.60 -24.93 -34.33
CA PRO A 51 9.80 -26.37 -34.15
C PRO A 51 9.48 -27.16 -35.43
N SER A 52 10.39 -28.06 -35.78
CA SER A 52 10.21 -29.10 -36.81
C SER A 52 9.43 -30.29 -36.24
N THR A 53 8.59 -30.87 -37.08
CA THR A 53 7.62 -31.95 -36.82
C THR A 53 8.25 -33.34 -36.73
N THR A 54 7.82 -34.19 -35.79
CA THR A 54 7.43 -35.62 -36.00
C THR A 54 6.64 -36.12 -34.76
N PRO A 55 5.52 -36.87 -34.91
CA PRO A 55 4.65 -37.23 -33.79
C PRO A 55 4.94 -38.62 -33.21
N SER A 56 5.11 -38.69 -31.89
CA SER A 56 5.07 -39.94 -31.11
C SER A 56 3.98 -39.79 -30.05
N LYS A 57 2.93 -40.60 -30.16
CA LYS A 57 1.73 -40.64 -29.29
C LYS A 57 2.11 -41.05 -27.86
N PRO A 58 2.02 -40.16 -26.84
CA PRO A 58 2.14 -40.55 -25.44
C PRO A 58 0.76 -40.89 -24.87
N SER A 59 0.76 -41.85 -23.93
CA SER A 59 -0.40 -42.23 -23.13
C SER A 59 -0.97 -41.03 -22.37
N GLY A 60 -2.31 -40.91 -22.37
CA GLY A 60 -3.03 -39.74 -21.87
C GLY A 60 -2.85 -39.51 -20.37
N THR A 61 -2.04 -38.51 -20.03
CA THR A 61 -2.12 -37.82 -18.74
C THR A 61 -3.44 -37.04 -18.71
N PRO A 62 -4.25 -37.12 -17.64
CA PRO A 62 -5.48 -36.34 -17.54
C PRO A 62 -5.17 -34.85 -17.67
N SER A 63 -5.77 -34.23 -18.69
CA SER A 63 -5.72 -32.79 -18.91
C SER A 63 -6.43 -32.11 -17.74
N SER A 64 -5.67 -31.59 -16.77
CA SER A 64 -6.20 -30.69 -15.76
C SER A 64 -6.55 -29.37 -16.47
N THR A 65 -7.78 -29.26 -16.95
CA THR A 65 -8.35 -28.00 -17.42
C THR A 65 -8.03 -26.93 -16.37
N PRO A 66 -7.34 -25.84 -16.74
CA PRO A 66 -7.05 -24.78 -15.79
C PRO A 66 -8.35 -24.31 -15.15
N GLY A 67 -8.45 -24.44 -13.82
CA GLY A 67 -9.65 -24.08 -13.08
C GLY A 67 -10.03 -22.64 -13.41
N SER A 68 -11.28 -22.43 -13.81
CA SER A 68 -11.84 -21.10 -14.00
C SER A 68 -11.67 -20.28 -12.72
N THR A 69 -11.32 -19.00 -12.85
CA THR A 69 -11.28 -18.05 -11.74
C THR A 69 -12.58 -18.13 -10.93
N VAL A 70 -12.46 -18.33 -9.62
CA VAL A 70 -13.62 -18.34 -8.74
C VAL A 70 -13.85 -16.92 -8.24
N LYS A 71 -14.93 -16.30 -8.74
CA LYS A 71 -15.41 -14.99 -8.29
C LYS A 71 -16.35 -15.17 -7.10
N LEU A 72 -16.13 -14.39 -6.06
CA LEU A 72 -16.85 -14.44 -4.79
C LEU A 72 -17.42 -13.06 -4.48
N THR A 73 -18.56 -13.03 -3.77
CA THR A 73 -19.15 -11.78 -3.30
C THR A 73 -18.95 -11.66 -1.80
N LEU A 74 -18.35 -10.56 -1.36
CA LEU A 74 -18.23 -10.22 0.05
C LEU A 74 -19.57 -9.68 0.57
N ASP A 75 -20.05 -10.17 1.70
CA ASP A 75 -21.28 -9.70 2.36
C ASP A 75 -21.07 -9.74 3.88
N LEU A 76 -20.75 -8.59 4.47
CA LEU A 76 -20.40 -8.43 5.88
C LEU A 76 -21.53 -8.92 6.81
N THR A 77 -22.78 -8.89 6.35
CA THR A 77 -23.93 -9.33 7.15
C THR A 77 -24.03 -10.85 7.27
N LYS A 78 -23.34 -11.59 6.40
CA LYS A 78 -23.35 -13.07 6.37
C LYS A 78 -22.09 -13.69 6.97
N LEU A 79 -21.07 -12.90 7.24
CA LEU A 79 -19.82 -13.37 7.80
C LEU A 79 -19.98 -13.68 9.30
N LYS A 80 -19.43 -14.82 9.73
CA LYS A 80 -19.34 -15.16 11.14
C LYS A 80 -18.18 -14.41 11.79
N GLN A 81 -18.27 -14.15 13.09
CA GLN A 81 -17.16 -13.62 13.86
C GLN A 81 -16.02 -14.65 13.92
N GLY A 82 -14.84 -14.23 13.49
CA GLY A 82 -13.59 -14.98 13.48
C GLY A 82 -12.59 -14.45 14.51
N ALA A 83 -11.31 -14.79 14.32
CA ALA A 83 -10.23 -14.28 15.17
C ALA A 83 -9.86 -12.84 14.81
N ALA A 84 -9.36 -12.08 15.79
CA ALA A 84 -8.86 -10.74 15.58
C ALA A 84 -7.64 -10.70 14.64
N PRO A 85 -7.39 -9.56 13.95
CA PRO A 85 -6.21 -9.42 13.11
C PRO A 85 -4.90 -9.64 13.87
N LYS A 86 -3.95 -10.33 13.23
CA LYS A 86 -2.54 -10.45 13.63
C LYS A 86 -1.74 -9.23 13.19
N ALA A 87 -2.12 -8.63 12.06
CA ALA A 87 -1.56 -7.38 11.55
C ALA A 87 -1.97 -6.18 12.41
N SER A 88 -1.33 -5.03 12.20
CA SER A 88 -1.72 -3.78 12.84
C SER A 88 -3.09 -3.33 12.33
N TYR A 89 -3.96 -2.89 13.23
CA TYR A 89 -5.18 -2.18 12.85
C TYR A 89 -5.54 -1.14 13.90
N MET A 90 -6.42 -0.21 13.55
CA MET A 90 -6.97 0.77 14.48
C MET A 90 -8.47 0.51 14.69
N ASP A 91 -8.94 0.68 15.92
CA ASP A 91 -10.34 0.74 16.33
C ASP A 91 -10.62 2.07 17.05
N GLY A 92 -11.33 2.98 16.38
CA GLY A 92 -11.43 4.39 16.72
C GLY A 92 -10.06 5.04 16.69
N ARG A 93 -9.52 5.35 17.88
CA ARG A 93 -8.14 5.83 18.06
C ARG A 93 -7.24 4.81 18.76
N THR A 94 -7.72 3.60 18.98
CA THR A 94 -6.95 2.54 19.63
C THR A 94 -6.22 1.73 18.59
N VAL A 95 -4.90 1.77 18.61
CA VAL A 95 -4.04 0.93 17.78
C VAL A 95 -3.93 -0.45 18.42
N HIS A 96 -4.09 -1.49 17.61
CA HIS A 96 -4.02 -2.91 17.98
C HIS A 96 -2.92 -3.59 17.16
N PHE A 97 -2.04 -4.33 17.83
CA PHE A 97 -1.07 -5.21 17.15
C PHE A 97 -0.60 -6.33 18.08
N GLY A 98 -0.94 -7.57 17.72
CA GLY A 98 -0.73 -8.71 18.63
C GLY A 98 -1.47 -8.52 19.96
N ALA A 99 -0.77 -8.71 21.08
CA ALA A 99 -1.33 -8.52 22.42
C ALA A 99 -1.28 -7.05 22.91
N THR A 100 -0.63 -6.16 22.15
CA THR A 100 -0.44 -4.76 22.55
C THR A 100 -1.54 -3.88 21.97
N LYS A 101 -2.04 -2.96 22.80
CA LYS A 101 -2.95 -1.90 22.37
C LYS A 101 -2.66 -0.58 23.09
N PHE A 102 -2.87 0.54 22.43
CA PHE A 102 -2.79 1.87 23.03
C PHE A 102 -3.69 2.86 22.29
N THR A 103 -4.09 3.93 22.96
CA THR A 103 -4.98 4.95 22.38
C THR A 103 -4.18 6.19 22.00
N LEU A 104 -4.34 6.62 20.76
CA LEU A 104 -3.72 7.82 20.22
C LEU A 104 -4.43 9.08 20.73
N PRO A 105 -3.69 10.10 21.19
CA PRO A 105 -4.23 11.43 21.44
C PRO A 105 -4.97 11.99 20.23
N ALA A 106 -6.06 12.73 20.46
CA ALA A 106 -6.80 13.40 19.38
C ALA A 106 -5.92 14.38 18.57
N THR A 107 -4.92 14.97 19.22
CA THR A 107 -3.97 15.90 18.61
C THR A 107 -3.11 15.29 17.49
N ASP A 108 -3.03 13.96 17.40
CA ASP A 108 -2.25 13.29 16.34
C ASP A 108 -2.94 13.32 14.97
N GLY A 109 -4.22 13.72 14.91
CA GLY A 109 -4.99 13.78 13.67
C GLY A 109 -5.28 12.38 13.10
N PRO A 110 -5.60 12.28 11.80
CA PRO A 110 -5.83 11.01 11.12
C PRO A 110 -4.53 10.20 11.03
N VAL A 111 -4.65 8.89 11.19
CA VAL A 111 -3.56 7.93 11.01
C VAL A 111 -3.49 7.54 9.54
N TRP A 112 -2.29 7.57 8.98
CA TRP A 112 -2.03 7.18 7.60
C TRP A 112 -1.45 5.77 7.51
N ASP A 113 -0.57 5.40 8.45
CA ASP A 113 0.04 4.06 8.46
C ASP A 113 0.51 3.65 9.87
N ILE A 114 0.65 2.34 10.10
CA ILE A 114 1.11 1.74 11.36
C ILE A 114 2.04 0.57 11.05
N ALA A 115 3.33 0.80 11.22
CA ALA A 115 4.39 -0.19 11.05
C ALA A 115 4.78 -0.82 12.40
N ARG A 116 4.89 -2.15 12.47
CA ARG A 116 5.27 -2.86 13.70
C ARG A 116 6.78 -2.92 13.92
N ALA A 117 7.24 -2.33 15.02
CA ALA A 117 8.64 -2.39 15.44
C ALA A 117 8.82 -3.44 16.55
N GLY A 118 9.04 -4.70 16.20
CA GLY A 118 9.15 -5.79 17.17
C GLY A 118 7.81 -6.24 17.76
N THR A 119 7.81 -6.64 19.05
CA THR A 119 6.64 -7.29 19.69
C THR A 119 5.73 -6.33 20.44
N LYS A 120 6.28 -5.23 20.96
CA LYS A 120 5.56 -4.25 21.80
C LYS A 120 5.64 -2.82 21.26
N ASP A 121 6.35 -2.62 20.16
CA ASP A 121 6.57 -1.27 19.63
C ASP A 121 5.94 -1.10 18.25
N ALA A 122 5.60 0.15 17.95
CA ALA A 122 4.99 0.56 16.72
C ALA A 122 5.54 1.92 16.28
N LEU A 123 5.50 2.14 14.97
CA LEU A 123 5.72 3.41 14.32
C LEU A 123 4.38 3.85 13.73
N VAL A 124 3.82 4.94 14.25
CA VAL A 124 2.52 5.45 13.82
C VAL A 124 2.75 6.69 12.98
N LEU A 125 2.38 6.63 11.71
CA LEU A 125 2.39 7.75 10.80
C LEU A 125 1.02 8.42 10.82
N SER A 126 0.95 9.69 11.18
CA SER A 126 -0.30 10.46 11.25
C SER A 126 -0.14 11.87 10.68
N SER A 127 -1.23 12.63 10.55
CA SER A 127 -1.23 14.03 10.10
C SER A 127 -1.76 14.99 11.16
N PRO A 128 -0.91 15.48 12.06
CA PRO A 128 -1.35 16.41 13.10
C PRO A 128 -1.94 17.69 12.51
N GLY A 129 -3.12 18.07 13.00
CA GLY A 129 -3.80 19.31 12.64
C GLY A 129 -4.23 19.41 11.17
N ASP A 130 -4.39 18.27 10.49
CA ASP A 130 -4.80 18.18 9.07
C ASP A 130 -3.95 19.03 8.11
N THR A 131 -2.68 19.22 8.45
CA THR A 131 -1.74 20.03 7.67
C THR A 131 -1.33 19.40 6.34
N GLY A 132 -1.74 18.15 6.10
CA GLY A 132 -1.28 17.33 4.98
C GLY A 132 0.18 16.90 5.12
N LYS A 133 0.78 17.04 6.32
CA LYS A 133 2.17 16.66 6.60
C LYS A 133 2.22 15.48 7.56
N GLY A 134 2.91 14.43 7.14
CA GLY A 134 3.06 13.22 7.94
C GLY A 134 4.01 13.42 9.11
N SER A 135 3.64 12.88 10.27
CA SER A 135 4.48 12.79 11.45
C SER A 135 4.54 11.37 11.93
N LEU A 136 5.76 10.83 12.06
CA LEU A 136 6.00 9.48 12.52
C LEU A 136 6.33 9.50 14.01
N THR A 137 5.49 8.89 14.83
CA THR A 137 5.69 8.78 16.28
C THR A 137 6.03 7.35 16.65
N THR A 138 7.09 7.18 17.43
CA THR A 138 7.45 5.89 18.03
C THR A 138 6.57 5.62 19.25
N TRP A 139 6.15 4.37 19.41
CA TRP A 139 5.37 3.91 20.56
C TRP A 139 5.99 2.63 21.11
N THR A 140 6.33 2.60 22.39
CA THR A 140 6.94 1.43 23.05
C THR A 140 6.09 1.04 24.24
N ALA A 141 5.51 -0.17 24.20
CA ALA A 141 4.59 -0.67 25.23
C ALA A 141 3.48 0.34 25.59
N GLY A 142 2.93 1.02 24.58
CA GLY A 142 1.87 2.02 24.72
C GLY A 142 2.32 3.39 25.23
N LYS A 143 3.62 3.61 25.44
CA LYS A 143 4.17 4.93 25.76
C LYS A 143 4.67 5.61 24.49
N ARG A 144 4.33 6.89 24.37
CA ARG A 144 4.79 7.74 23.27
C ARG A 144 6.29 8.04 23.42
N GLY A 145 7.02 7.96 22.31
CA GLY A 145 8.44 8.30 22.22
C GLY A 145 8.73 9.45 21.26
N GLU A 146 9.85 9.34 20.55
CA GLU A 146 10.31 10.29 19.54
C GLU A 146 9.27 10.49 18.44
N THR A 147 9.19 11.73 17.95
CA THR A 147 8.34 12.14 16.83
C THR A 147 9.21 12.78 15.74
N VAL A 148 9.09 12.28 14.51
CA VAL A 148 9.76 12.78 13.31
C VAL A 148 8.72 13.46 12.42
N LYS A 149 9.05 14.61 11.84
CA LYS A 149 8.16 15.37 10.95
C LYS A 149 8.47 15.07 9.49
N ASP A 150 7.53 15.43 8.63
CA ASP A 150 7.62 15.34 7.17
C ASP A 150 7.89 13.90 6.68
N VAL A 151 7.38 12.90 7.39
CA VAL A 151 7.51 11.49 6.98
C VAL A 151 6.44 11.17 5.94
N SER A 152 6.84 10.60 4.80
CA SER A 152 5.92 10.21 3.73
C SER A 152 5.52 8.75 3.82
N THR A 153 6.45 7.86 4.18
CA THR A 153 6.21 6.41 4.18
C THR A 153 6.97 5.73 5.32
N VAL A 154 6.44 4.60 5.80
CA VAL A 154 7.09 3.74 6.80
C VAL A 154 6.80 2.28 6.50
N ARG A 155 7.79 1.40 6.66
CA ARG A 155 7.64 -0.05 6.51
C ARG A 155 8.42 -0.80 7.59
N SER A 156 7.95 -1.99 7.93
CA SER A 156 8.67 -2.93 8.79
C SER A 156 9.03 -4.19 8.03
N SER A 157 10.11 -4.83 8.46
CA SER A 157 10.49 -6.16 7.99
C SER A 157 9.46 -7.20 8.44
N ALA A 158 9.37 -8.32 7.71
CA ALA A 158 8.39 -9.37 8.03
C ALA A 158 8.64 -9.99 9.42
N ASP A 159 9.91 -10.11 9.82
CA ASP A 159 10.31 -10.54 11.16
C ASP A 159 10.23 -9.42 12.22
N ARG A 160 9.93 -8.18 11.79
CA ARG A 160 9.78 -6.98 12.61
C ARG A 160 11.05 -6.57 13.35
N SER A 161 12.21 -7.09 12.96
CA SER A 161 13.50 -6.76 13.57
C SER A 161 13.99 -5.37 13.16
N THR A 162 13.65 -4.95 11.94
CA THR A 162 14.04 -3.66 11.37
C THR A 162 12.86 -2.91 10.76
N SER A 163 12.99 -1.60 10.63
CA SER A 163 12.04 -0.72 9.97
C SER A 163 12.77 0.33 9.14
N ALA A 164 12.06 0.90 8.17
CA ALA A 164 12.56 2.01 7.37
C ALA A 164 11.46 3.03 7.10
N TYR A 165 11.83 4.30 7.01
CA TYR A 165 10.92 5.38 6.67
C TYR A 165 11.62 6.47 5.86
N ALA A 166 10.83 7.26 5.14
CA ALA A 166 11.33 8.36 4.31
C ALA A 166 10.81 9.71 4.80
N ILE A 167 11.71 10.68 4.88
CA ILE A 167 11.43 12.08 5.23
C ILE A 167 11.48 12.92 3.95
N GLN A 168 10.36 13.51 3.57
CA GLN A 168 10.19 14.37 2.40
C GLN A 168 9.89 15.81 2.83
N PRO A 169 10.90 16.67 2.97
CA PRO A 169 10.68 18.06 3.35
C PRO A 169 9.89 18.82 2.26
N THR A 170 9.07 19.77 2.70
CA THR A 170 8.32 20.68 1.83
C THR A 170 8.73 22.14 2.05
N SER A 171 8.54 23.00 1.07
CA SER A 171 8.58 24.45 1.27
C SER A 171 7.37 24.95 2.06
N ALA A 172 7.34 26.26 2.35
CA ALA A 172 6.28 26.91 3.11
C ALA A 172 4.91 26.86 2.44
N ASP A 173 4.88 26.78 1.11
CA ASP A 173 3.69 26.60 0.27
C ASP A 173 3.22 25.14 0.18
N GLY A 174 3.96 24.19 0.79
CA GLY A 174 3.66 22.77 0.74
C GLY A 174 4.28 22.02 -0.45
N THR A 175 5.03 22.69 -1.34
CA THR A 175 5.69 22.02 -2.47
C THR A 175 6.80 21.09 -1.98
N GLU A 176 6.85 19.85 -2.48
CA GLU A 176 7.93 18.91 -2.16
C GLU A 176 9.28 19.43 -2.67
N LEU A 177 10.29 19.43 -1.79
CA LEU A 177 11.64 19.80 -2.19
C LEU A 177 12.32 18.61 -2.87
N ALA A 178 13.16 18.89 -3.88
CA ALA A 178 13.98 17.87 -4.55
C ALA A 178 15.15 17.38 -3.67
N LYS A 179 14.83 16.89 -2.48
CA LYS A 179 15.70 16.22 -1.53
C LYS A 179 14.85 15.40 -0.55
N TYR A 180 15.43 14.34 0.00
CA TYR A 180 14.80 13.54 1.04
C TYR A 180 15.85 12.83 1.91
N THR A 181 15.41 12.27 3.03
CA THR A 181 16.23 11.41 3.90
C THR A 181 15.55 10.05 4.06
N LEU A 182 16.26 8.97 3.75
CA LEU A 182 15.86 7.61 4.13
C LEU A 182 16.47 7.29 5.47
N VAL A 183 15.68 6.71 6.35
CA VAL A 183 16.14 6.25 7.65
C VAL A 183 15.86 4.76 7.76
N TRP A 184 16.91 4.00 8.06
CA TRP A 184 16.79 2.63 8.53
C TRP A 184 16.91 2.61 10.04
N ARG A 185 16.20 1.69 10.70
CA ARG A 185 16.24 1.49 12.13
C ARG A 185 16.26 0.01 12.49
N GLU A 186 17.17 -0.37 13.38
CA GLU A 186 17.06 -1.62 14.12
C GLU A 186 16.10 -1.43 15.30
N ASN A 187 15.03 -2.22 15.34
CA ASN A 187 13.94 -1.97 16.28
C ASN A 187 14.33 -2.33 17.72
N GLY A 188 15.16 -3.35 17.91
CA GLY A 188 15.57 -3.83 19.23
C GLY A 188 16.57 -2.91 19.95
N SER A 189 17.58 -2.43 19.22
CA SER A 189 18.63 -1.55 19.75
C SER A 189 18.27 -0.06 19.65
N GLY A 190 17.41 0.30 18.68
CA GLY A 190 17.16 1.69 18.31
C GLY A 190 18.26 2.31 17.44
N GLU A 191 19.26 1.53 17.02
CA GLU A 191 20.29 1.99 16.08
C GLU A 191 19.66 2.50 14.77
N LYS A 192 20.23 3.57 14.21
CA LYS A 192 19.73 4.21 12.99
C LYS A 192 20.86 4.50 12.02
N TYR A 193 20.57 4.37 10.73
CA TYR A 193 21.38 4.89 9.64
C TYR A 193 20.54 5.82 8.79
N GLU A 194 21.15 6.89 8.28
CA GLU A 194 20.49 7.87 7.43
C GLU A 194 21.18 7.97 6.07
N LEU A 195 20.39 8.08 5.01
CA LEU A 195 20.85 8.38 3.66
C LEU A 195 20.16 9.66 3.17
N LYS A 196 20.96 10.70 2.93
CA LYS A 196 20.48 12.01 2.46
C LYS A 196 20.69 12.11 0.95
N LEU A 197 19.62 12.37 0.21
CA LEU A 197 19.64 12.46 -1.24
C LEU A 197 19.10 13.80 -1.72
N THR A 198 19.63 14.26 -2.85
CA THR A 198 19.26 15.54 -3.49
C THR A 198 19.04 15.34 -4.99
N GLY A 199 18.16 16.15 -5.58
CA GLY A 199 17.82 16.11 -7.01
C GLY A 199 16.60 15.24 -7.35
N GLU A 200 15.99 14.60 -6.35
CA GLU A 200 14.83 13.72 -6.44
C GLU A 200 13.84 14.02 -5.30
N HIS A 201 12.58 13.59 -5.42
CA HIS A 201 11.51 13.82 -4.44
C HIS A 201 10.53 12.63 -4.41
N GLY A 202 9.50 12.70 -3.55
CA GLY A 202 8.47 11.68 -3.43
C GLY A 202 9.00 10.26 -3.08
N PRO A 203 9.83 10.09 -2.03
CA PRO A 203 10.36 8.80 -1.66
C PRO A 203 9.25 7.89 -1.08
N ILE A 204 9.23 6.64 -1.54
CA ILE A 204 8.34 5.57 -1.06
C ILE A 204 9.19 4.37 -0.66
N VAL A 205 9.13 3.97 0.61
CA VAL A 205 9.72 2.70 1.08
C VAL A 205 8.80 1.56 0.68
N HIS A 206 9.29 0.65 -0.16
CA HIS A 206 8.54 -0.52 -0.62
C HIS A 206 8.72 -1.72 0.30
N ALA A 207 9.96 -2.01 0.70
CA ALA A 207 10.28 -3.14 1.56
C ALA A 207 11.59 -2.92 2.33
N VAL A 208 11.71 -3.59 3.49
CA VAL A 208 12.94 -3.65 4.29
C VAL A 208 13.10 -5.06 4.85
N GLN A 209 14.32 -5.62 4.79
CA GLN A 209 14.66 -6.90 5.41
C GLN A 209 16.13 -6.87 5.84
N GLY A 210 16.39 -7.12 7.13
CA GLY A 210 17.72 -6.87 7.70
C GLY A 210 18.12 -5.41 7.48
N SER A 211 19.34 -5.18 6.98
CA SER A 211 19.86 -3.85 6.63
C SER A 211 19.50 -3.39 5.21
N GLU A 212 18.80 -4.20 4.42
CA GLU A 212 18.51 -3.91 3.02
C GLU A 212 17.13 -3.28 2.85
N ILE A 213 17.08 -2.17 2.10
CA ILE A 213 15.88 -1.37 1.85
C ILE A 213 15.67 -1.20 0.36
N TYR A 214 14.46 -1.47 -0.10
CA TYR A 214 14.00 -1.10 -1.43
C TYR A 214 13.07 0.09 -1.32
N PHE A 215 13.39 1.15 -2.04
CA PHE A 215 12.60 2.37 -2.07
C PHE A 215 12.60 2.96 -3.47
N SER A 216 11.63 3.81 -3.77
CA SER A 216 11.57 4.53 -5.04
C SER A 216 11.46 6.02 -4.84
N ALA A 217 11.92 6.81 -5.81
CA ALA A 217 11.75 8.26 -5.81
C ALA A 217 11.52 8.78 -7.24
N LEU A 218 10.92 9.97 -7.36
CA LEU A 218 10.70 10.69 -8.60
C LEU A 218 11.93 11.53 -8.95
N ASN A 219 12.45 11.34 -10.16
CA ASN A 219 13.50 12.19 -10.71
C ASN A 219 12.94 13.53 -11.22
N LYS A 220 13.83 14.39 -11.73
CA LYS A 220 13.44 15.72 -12.29
C LYS A 220 12.45 15.65 -13.45
N SER A 221 12.37 14.53 -14.17
CA SER A 221 11.40 14.32 -15.25
C SER A 221 10.07 13.73 -14.76
N GLY A 222 9.89 13.56 -13.44
CA GLY A 222 8.71 12.89 -12.86
C GLY A 222 8.69 11.38 -13.08
N LYS A 223 9.79 10.78 -13.54
CA LYS A 223 9.92 9.34 -13.68
C LYS A 223 10.32 8.73 -12.34
N GLN A 224 9.55 7.76 -11.88
CA GLN A 224 9.89 6.95 -10.71
C GLN A 224 11.07 6.03 -11.04
N ASN A 225 11.98 5.84 -10.09
CA ASN A 225 13.06 4.86 -10.18
C ASN A 225 13.07 4.03 -8.90
N LEU A 226 13.31 2.72 -9.03
CA LEU A 226 13.54 1.84 -7.87
C LEU A 226 15.03 1.84 -7.51
N TYR A 227 15.29 1.85 -6.22
CA TYR A 227 16.61 1.82 -5.62
C TYR A 227 16.70 0.73 -4.55
N LYS A 228 17.90 0.18 -4.42
CA LYS A 228 18.33 -0.66 -3.30
C LYS A 228 19.34 0.13 -2.47
N TRP A 229 19.17 0.18 -1.16
CA TRP A 229 20.14 0.73 -0.23
C TRP A 229 20.42 -0.27 0.89
N ILE A 230 21.67 -0.36 1.32
CA ILE A 230 22.08 -1.12 2.48
C ILE A 230 22.44 -0.12 3.56
N ALA A 231 21.84 -0.26 4.75
CA ALA A 231 22.09 0.64 5.87
C ALA A 231 23.59 0.75 6.15
N GLY A 232 24.12 1.98 6.15
CA GLY A 232 25.55 2.27 6.30
C GLY A 232 26.29 2.58 5.00
N ASP A 233 25.74 2.23 3.83
CA ASP A 233 26.31 2.63 2.53
C ASP A 233 26.08 4.13 2.26
N ASP A 234 27.05 4.81 1.65
CA ASP A 234 26.99 6.25 1.32
C ASP A 234 26.00 6.58 0.18
N ALA A 235 25.60 5.59 -0.63
CA ALA A 235 24.75 5.80 -1.79
C ALA A 235 23.88 4.57 -2.12
N PRO A 236 22.67 4.77 -2.66
CA PRO A 236 21.84 3.68 -3.14
C PRO A 236 22.30 3.17 -4.52
N LYS A 237 21.90 1.96 -4.88
CA LYS A 237 22.10 1.35 -6.20
C LYS A 237 20.77 1.34 -6.96
N ALA A 238 20.76 1.83 -8.19
CA ALA A 238 19.58 1.78 -9.05
C ALA A 238 19.20 0.33 -9.41
N VAL A 239 17.90 0.05 -9.43
CA VAL A 239 17.33 -1.27 -9.73
C VAL A 239 16.48 -1.14 -10.99
N ASN A 240 17.08 -1.47 -12.14
CA ASN A 240 16.44 -1.28 -13.44
C ASN A 240 15.40 -2.37 -13.80
N SER A 241 15.30 -3.44 -12.99
CA SER A 241 14.39 -4.55 -13.24
C SER A 241 12.90 -4.19 -13.04
N ALA A 242 12.61 -3.19 -12.20
CA ALA A 242 11.25 -2.69 -11.93
C ALA A 242 11.24 -1.16 -11.97
N PRO A 243 11.20 -0.54 -13.17
CA PRO A 243 11.37 0.91 -13.31
C PRO A 243 10.20 1.73 -12.73
N SER A 244 9.00 1.16 -12.59
CA SER A 244 7.85 1.84 -11.96
C SER A 244 7.24 0.92 -10.89
N PRO A 245 7.91 0.77 -9.74
CA PRO A 245 7.57 -0.25 -8.75
C PRO A 245 6.23 0.05 -8.09
N SER A 246 5.33 -0.93 -8.06
CA SER A 246 4.09 -0.88 -7.26
C SER A 246 4.20 -1.67 -5.96
N ALA A 247 5.04 -2.71 -5.92
CA ALA A 247 5.31 -3.49 -4.72
C ALA A 247 6.70 -4.17 -4.80
N VAL A 248 7.30 -4.41 -3.64
CA VAL A 248 8.49 -5.27 -3.49
C VAL A 248 8.20 -6.32 -2.43
N SER A 249 8.56 -7.58 -2.72
CA SER A 249 8.34 -8.68 -1.79
C SER A 249 9.13 -8.51 -0.49
N SER A 250 8.57 -8.91 0.65
CA SER A 250 9.27 -8.80 1.94
C SER A 250 10.56 -9.62 2.07
N ASN A 251 10.79 -10.62 1.21
CA ASN A 251 12.07 -11.35 1.11
C ASN A 251 13.02 -10.79 0.03
N LEU A 252 12.67 -9.63 -0.54
CA LEU A 252 13.45 -8.86 -1.51
C LEU A 252 13.81 -9.60 -2.81
N GLN A 253 13.02 -10.61 -3.20
CA GLN A 253 13.28 -11.39 -4.41
C GLN A 253 12.47 -10.93 -5.62
N LEU A 254 11.27 -10.41 -5.39
CA LEU A 254 10.30 -10.07 -6.42
C LEU A 254 9.92 -8.60 -6.32
N ALA A 255 9.59 -8.02 -7.46
CA ALA A 255 8.91 -6.75 -7.54
C ALA A 255 7.74 -6.82 -8.52
N ALA A 256 6.71 -6.05 -8.23
CA ALA A 256 5.70 -5.67 -9.20
C ALA A 256 6.08 -4.32 -9.81
N SER A 257 5.98 -4.20 -11.12
CA SER A 257 6.23 -2.95 -11.84
C SER A 257 5.06 -2.63 -12.75
N ILE A 258 4.59 -1.39 -12.70
CA ILE A 258 3.68 -0.84 -13.71
C ILE A 258 4.46 -0.73 -15.02
N VAL A 259 3.97 -1.37 -16.07
CA VAL A 259 4.61 -1.40 -17.40
C VAL A 259 3.90 -0.53 -18.42
N SER A 260 2.64 -0.19 -18.16
CA SER A 260 1.88 0.78 -18.95
C SER A 260 0.70 1.32 -18.14
N THR A 261 0.28 2.53 -18.48
CA THR A 261 -0.88 3.21 -17.93
C THR A 261 -1.72 3.76 -19.07
N SER A 262 -3.04 3.65 -18.97
CA SER A 262 -4.02 4.30 -19.83
C SER A 262 -5.15 4.87 -18.97
N ASN A 263 -6.12 5.53 -19.61
CA ASN A 263 -7.32 6.00 -18.93
C ASN A 263 -8.18 4.84 -18.40
N ASP A 264 -8.01 3.63 -18.93
CA ASP A 264 -8.77 2.44 -18.57
C ASP A 264 -8.06 1.59 -17.50
N GLY A 265 -6.88 2.00 -17.03
CA GLY A 265 -6.14 1.34 -15.96
C GLY A 265 -4.65 1.18 -16.24
N SER A 266 -4.03 0.27 -15.49
CA SER A 266 -2.61 -0.01 -15.53
C SER A 266 -2.32 -1.50 -15.78
N CYS A 267 -1.26 -1.78 -16.51
CA CYS A 267 -0.72 -3.14 -16.62
C CYS A 267 0.45 -3.28 -15.67
N THR A 268 0.47 -4.38 -14.92
CA THR A 268 1.53 -4.70 -13.97
C THR A 268 2.26 -5.98 -14.40
N ALA A 269 3.58 -6.00 -14.23
CA ALA A 269 4.40 -7.19 -14.41
C ALA A 269 5.06 -7.60 -13.10
N LEU A 270 5.14 -8.91 -12.84
CA LEU A 270 5.95 -9.46 -11.78
C LEU A 270 7.34 -9.80 -12.34
N VAL A 271 8.38 -9.33 -11.67
CA VAL A 271 9.78 -9.50 -12.09
C VAL A 271 10.63 -10.05 -10.96
N ASP A 272 11.64 -10.85 -11.33
CA ASP A 272 12.74 -11.23 -10.45
C ASP A 272 13.70 -10.05 -10.29
N LEU A 273 13.94 -9.61 -9.06
CA LEU A 273 14.78 -8.43 -8.79
C LEU A 273 16.24 -8.67 -9.17
N ALA A 274 16.75 -9.88 -8.97
CA ALA A 274 18.17 -10.22 -9.16
C ALA A 274 18.63 -10.17 -10.62
N ASN A 275 17.77 -10.57 -11.56
CA ASN A 275 18.12 -10.68 -12.98
C ASN A 275 17.19 -9.91 -13.92
N GLY A 276 16.14 -9.28 -13.40
CA GLY A 276 15.14 -8.55 -14.19
C GLY A 276 14.25 -9.43 -15.06
N GLN A 277 14.24 -10.74 -14.84
CA GLN A 277 13.40 -11.64 -15.62
C GLN A 277 11.93 -11.39 -15.28
N LYS A 278 11.14 -11.07 -16.30
CA LYS A 278 9.68 -11.03 -16.19
C LYS A 278 9.15 -12.45 -15.99
N ARG A 279 8.40 -12.67 -14.92
CA ARG A 279 7.68 -13.93 -14.67
C ARG A 279 6.36 -13.97 -15.42
N TRP A 280 5.57 -12.92 -15.28
CA TRP A 280 4.28 -12.74 -15.93
C TRP A 280 3.86 -11.27 -15.91
N GLY A 281 2.75 -10.95 -16.56
CA GLY A 281 2.10 -9.65 -16.43
C GLY A 281 0.60 -9.76 -16.65
N THR A 282 -0.13 -8.77 -16.17
CA THR A 282 -1.59 -8.66 -16.28
C THR A 282 -1.98 -7.20 -16.49
N CYS A 283 -3.12 -6.98 -17.15
CA CYS A 283 -3.77 -5.68 -17.26
C CYS A 283 -5.15 -5.68 -16.57
N ASP A 284 -5.52 -6.80 -15.94
CA ASP A 284 -6.79 -6.94 -15.22
C ASP A 284 -6.66 -6.45 -13.77
N TYR A 285 -5.44 -6.46 -13.22
CA TYR A 285 -5.15 -6.12 -11.83
C TYR A 285 -3.89 -5.28 -11.67
N GLY A 286 -3.92 -4.35 -10.71
CA GLY A 286 -2.72 -3.74 -10.14
C GLY A 286 -2.20 -4.62 -9.01
N VAL A 287 -0.90 -4.92 -8.97
CA VAL A 287 -0.32 -5.69 -7.85
C VAL A 287 0.10 -4.73 -6.74
N ASP A 288 -0.50 -4.89 -5.57
CA ASP A 288 -0.34 -3.98 -4.42
C ASP A 288 0.66 -4.49 -3.39
N GLU A 289 0.66 -5.79 -3.16
CA GLU A 289 1.46 -6.38 -2.10
C GLU A 289 1.98 -7.76 -2.50
N ILE A 290 3.20 -8.04 -2.08
CA ILE A 290 3.84 -9.35 -2.24
C ILE A 290 4.46 -9.71 -0.89
N LEU A 291 3.97 -10.77 -0.25
CA LEU A 291 4.56 -11.26 0.99
C LEU A 291 5.49 -12.45 0.73
N GLY A 292 6.71 -12.40 1.27
CA GLY A 292 7.65 -13.52 1.25
C GLY A 292 7.04 -14.78 1.88
N GLY A 293 7.19 -15.93 1.21
CA GLY A 293 6.62 -17.20 1.64
C GLY A 293 5.15 -17.42 1.24
N SER A 294 4.47 -16.41 0.71
CA SER A 294 3.15 -16.58 0.09
C SER A 294 3.24 -17.33 -1.25
N THR A 295 2.16 -17.99 -1.64
CA THR A 295 1.98 -18.52 -3.00
C THR A 295 1.21 -17.56 -3.91
N PHE A 296 0.77 -16.42 -3.39
CA PHE A 296 -0.02 -15.42 -4.11
C PHE A 296 0.46 -13.98 -3.83
N ALA A 297 0.22 -13.09 -4.79
CA ALA A 297 0.28 -11.64 -4.61
C ALA A 297 -1.12 -11.10 -4.37
N LEU A 298 -1.22 -9.99 -3.64
CA LEU A 298 -2.46 -9.23 -3.50
C LEU A 298 -2.56 -8.24 -4.66
N GLY A 299 -3.70 -8.22 -5.33
CA GLY A 299 -4.00 -7.21 -6.34
C GLY A 299 -5.37 -6.60 -6.19
N GLY A 300 -5.47 -5.31 -6.50
CA GLY A 300 -6.71 -4.57 -6.68
C GLY A 300 -7.05 -4.40 -8.16
N PRO A 301 -8.09 -3.61 -8.49
CA PRO A 301 -8.43 -3.31 -9.88
C PRO A 301 -7.26 -2.61 -10.60
N ALA A 302 -7.14 -2.82 -11.90
CA ALA A 302 -6.15 -2.16 -12.74
C ALA A 302 -6.32 -0.63 -12.79
N TYR A 303 -7.56 -0.16 -12.62
CA TYR A 303 -7.94 1.24 -12.55
C TYR A 303 -8.50 1.54 -11.16
N ARG A 304 -8.05 2.64 -10.56
CA ARG A 304 -8.49 3.08 -9.24
C ARG A 304 -8.89 4.53 -9.29
N ASP A 305 -10.15 4.76 -9.01
CA ASP A 305 -10.67 6.07 -8.73
C ASP A 305 -11.75 6.00 -7.65
N GLY A 306 -12.06 7.16 -7.08
CA GLY A 306 -13.13 7.29 -6.11
C GLY A 306 -12.83 6.68 -4.73
N TYR A 307 -13.91 6.29 -4.06
CA TYR A 307 -13.95 5.98 -2.63
C TYR A 307 -13.42 4.59 -2.27
N SER A 308 -13.51 3.63 -3.21
CA SER A 308 -13.29 2.21 -2.94
C SER A 308 -12.86 1.46 -4.19
N ASP A 309 -12.03 0.44 -4.03
CA ASP A 309 -11.51 -0.39 -5.13
C ASP A 309 -12.59 -1.31 -5.74
N GLY A 310 -13.67 -1.60 -5.02
CA GLY A 310 -14.78 -2.44 -5.49
C GLY A 310 -14.47 -3.94 -5.64
N LEU A 311 -13.20 -4.33 -5.77
CA LEU A 311 -12.71 -5.70 -5.78
C LEU A 311 -11.28 -5.83 -5.22
N PHE A 312 -10.92 -7.05 -4.83
CA PHE A 312 -9.53 -7.47 -4.67
C PHE A 312 -9.35 -8.93 -5.11
N ALA A 313 -8.13 -9.31 -5.43
CA ALA A 313 -7.78 -10.62 -5.94
C ALA A 313 -6.49 -11.17 -5.32
N ALA A 314 -6.46 -12.49 -5.14
CA ALA A 314 -5.24 -13.23 -4.86
C ALA A 314 -4.71 -13.82 -6.18
N LEU A 315 -3.57 -13.34 -6.65
CA LEU A 315 -2.96 -13.71 -7.93
C LEU A 315 -1.87 -14.76 -7.70
N ASP A 316 -1.92 -15.90 -8.41
CA ASP A 316 -0.91 -16.95 -8.33
C ASP A 316 0.46 -16.39 -8.75
N LEU A 317 1.45 -16.44 -7.84
CA LEU A 317 2.80 -15.91 -8.10
C LEU A 317 3.52 -16.60 -9.26
N LYS A 318 3.10 -17.81 -9.66
CA LYS A 318 3.72 -18.55 -10.76
C LYS A 318 3.30 -18.04 -12.14
N ASN A 319 2.04 -17.62 -12.30
CA ASN A 319 1.46 -17.36 -13.61
C ASN A 319 0.59 -16.09 -13.70
N GLY A 320 0.39 -15.38 -12.59
CA GLY A 320 -0.39 -14.14 -12.53
C GLY A 320 -1.90 -14.31 -12.62
N ARG A 321 -2.40 -15.56 -12.70
CA ARG A 321 -3.84 -15.81 -12.79
C ARG A 321 -4.48 -15.65 -11.42
N PRO A 322 -5.69 -15.06 -11.33
CA PRO A 322 -6.41 -14.98 -10.07
C PRO A 322 -6.79 -16.37 -9.57
N ILE A 323 -6.30 -16.72 -8.38
CA ILE A 323 -6.74 -17.90 -7.61
C ILE A 323 -8.18 -17.66 -7.15
N ARG A 324 -8.44 -16.45 -6.65
CA ARG A 324 -9.73 -15.95 -6.18
C ARG A 324 -9.83 -14.45 -6.43
N GLU A 325 -11.05 -14.02 -6.70
CA GLU A 325 -11.45 -12.61 -6.76
C GLU A 325 -12.65 -12.42 -5.86
N TRP A 326 -12.61 -11.40 -5.01
CA TRP A 326 -13.74 -10.99 -4.19
C TRP A 326 -14.20 -9.61 -4.65
N GLY A 327 -15.46 -9.52 -5.01
CA GLY A 327 -16.12 -8.25 -5.32
C GLY A 327 -17.10 -7.85 -4.22
N GLY A 328 -17.26 -6.56 -4.02
CA GLY A 328 -18.32 -6.03 -3.14
C GLY A 328 -19.70 -5.89 -3.81
N GLY A 329 -19.75 -6.07 -5.14
CA GLY A 329 -20.94 -5.80 -5.94
C GLY A 329 -21.39 -4.34 -5.77
N SER A 330 -22.69 -4.10 -5.72
CA SER A 330 -23.26 -2.77 -5.47
C SER A 330 -23.49 -2.45 -3.99
N LYS A 331 -23.11 -3.35 -3.07
CA LYS A 331 -23.51 -3.29 -1.65
C LYS A 331 -22.35 -3.09 -0.70
N VAL A 332 -21.15 -3.52 -1.08
CA VAL A 332 -19.96 -3.46 -0.25
C VAL A 332 -18.90 -2.62 -0.94
N ALA A 333 -18.41 -1.61 -0.25
CA ALA A 333 -17.22 -0.86 -0.65
C ALA A 333 -16.00 -1.56 -0.06
N ILE A 334 -15.05 -1.95 -0.92
CA ILE A 334 -13.73 -2.45 -0.50
C ILE A 334 -12.81 -1.24 -0.39
N ILE A 335 -12.49 -0.86 0.84
CA ILE A 335 -11.82 0.40 1.15
C ILE A 335 -10.29 0.24 1.05
N SER A 336 -9.76 -0.82 1.66
CA SER A 336 -8.35 -1.14 1.62
C SER A 336 -8.14 -2.62 1.91
N THR A 337 -7.01 -3.15 1.44
CA THR A 337 -6.61 -4.54 1.65
C THR A 337 -5.14 -4.63 2.02
N THR A 338 -4.77 -5.67 2.77
CA THR A 338 -3.38 -6.00 3.06
C THR A 338 -3.23 -7.50 3.33
N MET A 339 -2.04 -8.06 3.11
CA MET A 339 -1.74 -9.43 3.47
C MET A 339 -1.46 -9.54 4.97
N GLU A 340 -2.24 -10.33 5.70
CA GLU A 340 -1.98 -10.59 7.12
C GLU A 340 -0.79 -11.55 7.31
N ASP A 341 -0.78 -12.59 6.48
CA ASP A 341 0.24 -13.62 6.42
C ASP A 341 0.21 -14.32 5.04
N ALA A 342 1.01 -15.37 4.87
CA ALA A 342 1.12 -16.12 3.62
C ALA A 342 -0.18 -16.83 3.17
N THR A 343 -1.24 -16.79 3.99
CA THR A 343 -2.49 -17.52 3.78
C THR A 343 -3.75 -16.67 3.94
N HIS A 344 -3.64 -15.44 4.44
CA HIS A 344 -4.80 -14.60 4.74
C HIS A 344 -4.63 -13.16 4.22
N ILE A 345 -5.75 -12.59 3.77
CA ILE A 345 -5.88 -11.19 3.38
C ILE A 345 -6.85 -10.51 4.34
N LEU A 346 -6.52 -9.31 4.81
CA LEU A 346 -7.43 -8.44 5.54
C LEU A 346 -8.06 -7.43 4.59
N VAL A 347 -9.34 -7.16 4.80
CA VAL A 347 -10.14 -6.28 3.96
C VAL A 347 -10.90 -5.34 4.87
N LEU A 348 -10.57 -4.05 4.82
CA LEU A 348 -11.44 -3.03 5.38
C LEU A 348 -12.58 -2.80 4.39
N ALA A 349 -13.81 -3.01 4.84
CA ALA A 349 -14.97 -2.92 3.99
C ALA A 349 -16.12 -2.16 4.68
N GLU A 350 -16.97 -1.53 3.87
CA GLU A 350 -18.19 -0.86 4.31
C GLU A 350 -19.42 -1.44 3.62
N GLN A 351 -20.50 -1.66 4.38
CA GLN A 351 -21.80 -2.09 3.88
C GLN A 351 -22.92 -1.38 4.65
N GLY A 352 -23.65 -0.49 3.98
CA GLY A 352 -24.80 0.21 4.57
C GLY A 352 -24.44 1.11 5.76
N GLY A 353 -23.39 1.93 5.64
CA GLY A 353 -22.93 2.85 6.70
C GLY A 353 -22.33 2.14 7.92
N LYS A 354 -21.92 0.88 7.74
CA LYS A 354 -21.24 0.08 8.73
C LYS A 354 -19.94 -0.46 8.16
N THR A 355 -18.90 -0.47 8.97
CA THR A 355 -17.58 -0.95 8.60
C THR A 355 -17.17 -2.16 9.44
N ALA A 356 -16.33 -3.01 8.85
CA ALA A 356 -15.65 -4.09 9.53
C ALA A 356 -14.34 -4.41 8.81
N ILE A 357 -13.45 -5.11 9.50
CA ILE A 357 -12.33 -5.80 8.89
C ILE A 357 -12.76 -7.25 8.69
N ALA A 358 -12.77 -7.71 7.45
CA ALA A 358 -12.92 -9.12 7.12
C ALA A 358 -11.54 -9.76 6.92
N ARG A 359 -11.41 -11.04 7.27
CA ARG A 359 -10.25 -11.87 6.94
C ARG A 359 -10.68 -12.93 5.94
N CYS A 360 -9.99 -13.00 4.80
CA CYS A 360 -10.29 -13.92 3.71
C CYS A 360 -9.11 -14.87 3.44
N THR A 361 -9.41 -16.12 3.13
CA THR A 361 -8.44 -17.19 2.88
C THR A 361 -8.47 -17.57 1.40
N PRO A 362 -7.44 -17.24 0.59
CA PRO A 362 -7.48 -17.53 -0.85
C PRO A 362 -7.57 -19.00 -1.23
N LYS A 363 -7.06 -19.90 -0.39
CA LYS A 363 -7.05 -21.33 -0.68
C LYS A 363 -8.46 -21.91 -0.82
N ASP A 364 -9.38 -21.53 0.06
CA ASP A 364 -10.76 -22.04 0.07
C ASP A 364 -11.79 -20.99 -0.34
N GLY A 365 -11.44 -19.69 -0.33
CA GLY A 365 -12.33 -18.59 -0.66
C GLY A 365 -13.21 -18.15 0.52
N THR A 366 -13.01 -18.69 1.72
CA THR A 366 -13.81 -18.32 2.89
C THR A 366 -13.39 -16.97 3.43
N CYS A 367 -14.36 -16.27 4.04
CA CYS A 367 -14.10 -15.05 4.80
C CYS A 367 -14.83 -15.10 6.14
N GLU A 368 -14.29 -14.38 7.12
CA GLU A 368 -14.87 -14.18 8.45
C GLU A 368 -14.66 -12.73 8.89
N LEU A 369 -15.45 -12.26 9.85
CA LEU A 369 -15.23 -10.95 10.46
C LEU A 369 -14.02 -11.04 11.41
N ALA A 370 -12.98 -10.27 11.13
CA ALA A 370 -11.85 -10.11 12.04
C ALA A 370 -12.15 -9.05 13.12
N THR A 371 -13.07 -8.12 12.85
CA THR A 371 -13.60 -7.18 13.84
C THR A 371 -15.13 -7.14 13.83
N PRO A 372 -15.78 -6.78 14.96
CA PRO A 372 -17.22 -6.57 14.97
C PRO A 372 -17.65 -5.49 13.98
N VAL A 373 -18.82 -5.65 13.37
CA VAL A 373 -19.41 -4.61 12.51
C VAL A 373 -19.78 -3.39 13.37
N LYS A 374 -19.29 -2.20 12.99
CA LYS A 374 -19.58 -0.93 13.69
C LYS A 374 -20.13 0.11 12.73
N ALA A 375 -20.95 1.03 13.24
CA ALA A 375 -21.35 2.20 12.48
C ALA A 375 -20.12 3.04 12.11
N GLY A 376 -20.07 3.53 10.88
CA GLY A 376 -18.98 4.33 10.37
C GLY A 376 -19.17 4.59 8.88
N ALA A 377 -18.93 5.82 8.46
CA ALA A 377 -18.93 6.26 7.07
C ALA A 377 -17.57 6.89 6.74
N GLU A 378 -17.38 7.31 5.48
CA GLU A 378 -16.17 7.93 4.93
C GLU A 378 -15.38 8.82 5.91
N ASP A 379 -16.02 9.84 6.49
CA ASP A 379 -15.36 10.84 7.35
C ASP A 379 -15.16 10.40 8.82
N SER A 380 -15.65 9.21 9.19
CA SER A 380 -15.72 8.76 10.60
C SER A 380 -15.55 7.26 10.75
N ARG A 381 -14.71 6.65 9.91
CA ARG A 381 -14.49 5.20 9.95
C ARG A 381 -13.90 4.80 11.30
N PRO A 382 -14.49 3.82 12.01
CA PRO A 382 -13.92 3.29 13.24
C PRO A 382 -12.72 2.39 12.97
N TYR A 383 -12.51 1.89 11.75
CA TYR A 383 -11.43 0.94 11.47
C TYR A 383 -10.45 1.45 10.43
N TYR A 384 -9.17 1.13 10.63
CA TYR A 384 -8.07 1.36 9.69
C TYR A 384 -7.12 0.16 9.70
N LEU A 385 -6.57 -0.22 8.55
CA LEU A 385 -5.52 -1.23 8.42
C LEU A 385 -4.15 -0.54 8.42
N GLY A 386 -3.17 -1.11 9.13
CA GLY A 386 -1.76 -0.73 9.01
C GLY A 386 -1.02 -1.69 8.10
N ALA A 387 0.05 -1.20 7.45
CA ALA A 387 0.91 -1.97 6.55
C ALA A 387 2.11 -2.67 7.25
#